data_AF-A0A933V719-F1
#
_entry.id   AF-A0A933V719-F1
#
_cell.length_a   1.000
_cell.length_b   1.000
_cell.length_c   1.000
_cell.angle_alpha   90.00
_cell.angle_beta   90.00
_cell.angle_gamma   90.00
#
_symmetry.space_group_name_H-M   'P 1'
#
loop_
_entity.id
_entity.type
_entity.pdbx_description
1 polymer ?
#
loop_
_entity_poly.entity_id
_entity_poly.type
_entity_poly.pdbx_seq_one_letter_code
_entity_poly.pdbx_strand_id
1 'polypeptide(L)' 'TATLVHAFQRDPKLKYGMVTMCIGTGMGAAGIFERA' A
#
# COMPACT_ATOMS: atom_id res chain seq x y z
N THR A 1 2.75 5.00 3.85
CA THR A 1 1.51 4.59 3.14
C THR A 1 0.76 5.74 2.48
N ALA A 2 1.19 7.01 2.60
CA ALA A 2 0.48 8.17 2.03
C ALA A 2 0.24 8.08 0.52
N THR A 3 1.19 7.57 -0.27
CA THR A 3 1.05 7.42 -1.73
C THR A 3 -0.09 6.47 -2.12
N LEU A 4 -0.21 5.32 -1.44
CA LEU A 4 -1.26 4.34 -1.73
C LEU A 4 -2.64 4.89 -1.34
N VAL A 5 -2.75 5.56 -0.18
CA VAL A 5 -3.99 6.20 0.26
C VAL A 5 -4.41 7.32 -0.71
N HIS A 6 -3.46 8.14 -1.16
CA HIS A 6 -3.72 9.17 -2.16
C HIS A 6 -4.18 8.57 -3.51
N ALA A 7 -3.58 7.45 -3.93
CA ALA A 7 -4.00 6.74 -5.14
C ALA A 7 -5.46 6.25 -5.05
N PHE A 8 -5.86 5.69 -3.90
CA PHE A 8 -7.25 5.29 -3.65
C PHE A 8 -8.24 6.46 -3.62
N GLN A 9 -7.82 7.64 -3.15
CA GLN A 9 -8.68 8.83 -3.15
C GLN A 9 -8.86 9.42 -4.56
N ARG A 10 -7.83 9.31 -5.41
CA ARG A 10 -7.87 9.82 -6.80
C ARG A 10 -8.62 8.88 -7.74
N ASP A 11 -8.43 7.57 -7.61
CA ASP A 11 -9.02 6.59 -8.52
C ASP A 11 -10.04 5.70 -7.79
N PRO A 12 -11.36 5.92 -7.99
CA PRO A 12 -12.40 5.13 -7.35
C PRO A 12 -12.47 3.69 -7.89
N LYS A 13 -11.84 3.37 -9.02
CA LYS A 13 -11.80 1.99 -9.54
C LYS A 13 -10.75 1.14 -8.83
N LEU A 14 -9.79 1.77 -8.14
CA LEU A 14 -8.75 1.08 -7.41
C LEU A 14 -9.33 0.53 -6.10
N LYS A 15 -9.47 -0.80 -6.02
CA LYS A 15 -10.10 -1.50 -4.89
C LYS A 15 -9.09 -2.10 -3.91
N TYR A 16 -7.96 -2.55 -4.42
CA TYR A 16 -6.91 -3.19 -3.65
C TYR A 16 -5.56 -2.58 -3.99
N GLY A 17 -4.67 -2.55 -3.00
CA GLY A 17 -3.31 -2.07 -3.16
C GLY A 17 -2.40 -2.73 -2.13
N MET A 18 -1.13 -2.88 -2.47
CA MET A 18 -0.12 -3.41 -1.56
C MET A 18 0.97 -2.38 -1.30
N VAL A 19 1.52 -2.41 -0.10
CA VAL A 19 2.80 -1.78 0.20
C VAL A 19 3.79 -2.87 0.57
N THR A 20 5.04 -2.66 0.18
CA THR A 20 6.17 -3.48 0.59
C THR A 20 7.37 -2.57 0.86
N MET A 21 8.21 -2.98 1.80
CA MET A 21 9.39 -2.24 2.20
C MET A 21 10.45 -3.19 2.75
N CYS A 22 11.71 -2.93 2.39
CA CYS A 22 12.87 -3.56 3.02
C CYS A 22 13.08 -2.98 4.42
N ILE A 23 13.33 -3.86 5.39
CA ILE A 23 13.83 -3.48 6.70
C ILE A 23 15.29 -3.97 6.77
N GLY A 24 16.20 -3.16 7.30
CA GLY A 24 17.61 -3.53 7.42
C GLY A 24 17.82 -4.89 8.10
N THR A 25 19.04 -5.44 8.00
CA THR A 25 19.40 -6.77 8.54
C THR A 25 18.61 -7.94 7.95
N GLY A 26 18.17 -7.83 6.69
CA GLY A 26 17.58 -8.93 5.92
C GLY A 26 16.08 -9.17 6.15
N MET A 27 15.35 -8.20 6.68
CA MET A 27 13.91 -8.30 6.93
C MET A 27 13.09 -7.51 5.90
N GLY A 28 11.78 -7.75 5.87
CA GLY A 28 10.85 -7.01 5.04
C GLY A 28 9.47 -6.96 5.67
N ALA A 29 8.71 -5.92 5.35
CA ALA A 29 7.32 -5.76 5.76
C ALA A 29 6.45 -5.58 4.51
N ALA A 30 5.31 -6.27 4.48
CA ALA A 30 4.31 -6.16 3.43
C ALA A 30 2.92 -6.02 4.06
N GLY A 31 2.06 -5.24 3.42
CA GLY A 31 0.68 -5.03 3.84
C GLY A 31 -0.24 -4.84 2.64
N ILE A 32 -1.41 -5.47 2.68
CA ILE A 32 -2.46 -5.31 1.69
C ILE A 32 -3.55 -4.41 2.28
N PHE A 33 -4.01 -3.46 1.48
CA PHE A 33 -5.07 -2.52 1.82
C PHE A 33 -6.21 -2.66 0.82
N GLU A 34 -7.42 -2.70 1.35
CA GLU A 34 -8.66 -2.63 0.58
C GLU A 34 -9.30 -1.26 0.78
N ARG A 35 -9.81 -0.69 -0.32
CA ARG A 35 -10.56 0.55 -0.29
C ARG A 35 -12.01 0.25 0.06
N ALA A 36 -12.46 0.73 1.21
CA ALA A 36 -13.87 0.74 1.61
C ALA A 36 -14.71 1.65 0.68
#